data_AF-A0A7K1GPG6-F1
#
_entry.id   AF-A0A7K1GPG6-F1
#
_cell.length_a   1.000
_cell.length_b   1.000
_cell.length_c   1.000
_cell.angle_alpha   90.00
_cell.angle_beta   90.00
_cell.angle_gamma   90.00
#
_symmetry.space_group_name_H-M   'P 1'
#
loop_
_entity.id
_entity.type
_entity.pdbx_description
1 polymer ?
#
loop_
_entity_poly.entity_id
_entity_poly.type
_entity_poly.pdbx_seq_one_letter_code
_entity_poly.pdbx_strand_id
1 'polypeptide(L)'
;MKNFIIVLCIAGISFMGVGCSNDDCAGNATDPGELKEILLEVSNSSISVGESVTFSAKIEGKTLEGVKFYISNLEVTNPYTFNEAGIFVVFAKKKDIKTV
;
A
#
# COMPACT_ATOMS: atom_id res chain seq x y z
N MET A 1 36.89 -12.83 -8.32
CA MET A 1 37.68 -14.06 -8.52
C MET A 1 37.28 -15.03 -7.44
N LYS A 2 36.80 -16.22 -7.85
CA LYS A 2 36.79 -17.53 -7.16
C LYS A 2 36.32 -17.52 -5.68
N ASN A 3 35.27 -18.24 -5.30
CA ASN A 3 35.38 -19.65 -4.86
C ASN A 3 33.96 -20.22 -4.76
N PHE A 4 33.59 -21.14 -5.65
CA PHE A 4 33.54 -22.60 -5.43
C PHE A 4 32.31 -23.09 -4.66
N ILE A 5 31.30 -23.46 -5.47
CA ILE A 5 30.37 -24.59 -5.39
C ILE A 5 30.46 -25.45 -4.12
N ILE A 6 29.34 -25.53 -3.40
CA ILE A 6 28.93 -26.75 -2.67
C ILE A 6 27.52 -27.11 -3.15
N VAL A 7 27.47 -28.14 -3.99
CA VAL A 7 26.30 -28.98 -4.23
C VAL A 7 26.23 -29.96 -3.08
N LEU A 8 25.12 -30.00 -2.33
CA LEU A 8 24.79 -31.17 -1.54
C LEU A 8 23.28 -31.40 -1.54
N CYS A 9 22.93 -32.51 -2.18
CA CYS A 9 21.63 -33.16 -2.24
C CYS A 9 20.89 -33.20 -0.90
N ILE A 10 19.64 -32.75 -0.89
CA ILE A 10 18.60 -33.39 -0.08
C ILE A 10 17.40 -33.61 -0.99
N ALA A 11 17.37 -34.82 -1.55
CA ALA A 11 16.23 -35.35 -2.24
C ALA A 11 15.12 -35.65 -1.24
N GLY A 12 13.89 -35.33 -1.64
CA GLY A 12 12.68 -36.06 -1.29
C GLY A 12 12.16 -35.87 0.12
N ILE A 13 11.04 -35.14 0.22
CA ILE A 13 9.91 -35.52 1.05
C ILE A 13 8.65 -34.98 0.34
N SER A 14 8.01 -35.87 -0.40
CA SER A 14 6.63 -35.71 -0.87
C SER A 14 5.72 -36.10 0.28
N PHE A 15 5.12 -35.13 0.96
CA PHE A 15 3.91 -35.38 1.76
C PHE A 15 2.70 -34.94 0.93
N MET A 16 2.06 -35.91 0.30
CA MET A 16 0.66 -35.77 -0.10
C MET A 16 -0.18 -35.79 1.18
N GLY A 17 -0.55 -34.60 1.66
CA GLY A 17 -1.62 -34.42 2.63
C GLY A 17 -2.95 -34.24 1.90
N VAL A 18 -3.64 -35.33 1.58
CA VAL A 18 -5.10 -35.30 1.43
C VAL A 18 -5.68 -35.32 2.84
N GLY A 19 -6.35 -34.25 3.24
CA GLY A 19 -6.95 -34.16 4.56
C GLY A 19 -7.68 -32.85 4.80
N CYS A 20 -8.85 -32.71 4.20
CA CYS A 20 -10.02 -32.07 4.83
C CYS A 20 -11.28 -32.52 4.09
N SER A 21 -11.74 -33.72 4.43
CA SER A 21 -13.16 -34.03 4.43
C SER A 21 -13.69 -33.59 5.79
N ASN A 22 -14.63 -32.65 5.81
CA ASN A 22 -15.89 -32.83 6.51
C ASN A 22 -16.86 -31.72 6.11
N ASP A 23 -18.02 -32.15 5.64
CA ASP A 23 -19.27 -31.42 5.57
C ASP A 23 -19.51 -30.45 6.74
N ASP A 24 -20.17 -29.35 6.38
CA ASP A 24 -21.15 -28.61 7.18
C ASP A 24 -20.73 -28.08 8.56
N CYS A 25 -20.34 -26.81 8.57
CA CYS A 25 -20.85 -25.87 9.57
C CYS A 25 -21.18 -24.52 8.93
N ALA A 26 -22.46 -24.39 8.63
CA ALA A 26 -23.30 -23.20 8.77
C ALA A 26 -22.57 -21.88 9.04
N GLY A 27 -22.55 -21.04 7.98
CA GLY A 27 -22.80 -19.62 8.02
C GLY A 27 -22.54 -18.88 9.33
N ASN A 28 -21.30 -18.42 9.49
CA ASN A 28 -21.07 -17.08 10.01
C ASN A 28 -19.68 -16.56 9.59
N ALA A 29 -19.45 -16.45 8.28
CA ALA A 29 -18.44 -15.52 7.80
C ALA A 29 -19.10 -14.14 7.82
N THR A 30 -19.01 -13.46 8.97
CA THR A 30 -19.10 -12.01 8.99
C THR A 30 -18.08 -11.52 7.98
N ASP A 31 -18.55 -11.01 6.85
CA ASP A 31 -17.74 -10.33 5.85
C ASP A 31 -16.80 -9.37 6.60
N PRO A 32 -15.48 -9.59 6.60
CA PRO A 32 -14.56 -8.65 7.19
C PRO A 32 -14.59 -7.43 6.27
N GLY A 33 -15.53 -6.53 6.55
CA GLY A 33 -15.96 -5.44 5.66
C GLY A 33 -14.83 -4.96 4.77
N GLU A 34 -15.02 -5.12 3.46
CA GLU A 34 -14.05 -4.79 2.41
C GLU A 34 -13.16 -3.61 2.83
N LEU A 35 -11.89 -3.90 3.10
CA LEU A 35 -10.90 -2.89 3.42
C LEU A 35 -10.72 -2.03 2.16
N LYS A 36 -11.33 -0.85 2.17
CA LYS A 36 -11.28 0.07 1.04
C LYS A 36 -9.90 0.70 0.95
N GLU A 37 -9.17 0.37 -0.11
CA GLU A 37 -7.86 0.95 -0.40
C GLU A 37 -8.01 2.44 -0.79
N ILE A 38 -7.21 3.30 -0.18
CA ILE A 38 -7.09 4.71 -0.56
C ILE A 38 -5.99 4.81 -1.61
N LEU A 39 -6.37 5.15 -2.84
CA LEU A 39 -5.43 5.44 -3.91
C LEU A 39 -5.00 6.90 -3.83
N LEU A 40 -3.70 7.16 -3.65
CA LEU A 40 -3.12 8.50 -3.75
C LEU A 40 -2.73 8.79 -5.20
N GLU A 41 -3.13 9.95 -5.70
CA GLU A 41 -2.74 10.47 -6.99
C GLU A 41 -2.00 11.80 -6.81
N VAL A 42 -1.00 12.01 -7.67
CA VAL A 42 -0.19 13.22 -7.73
C VAL A 42 -0.35 13.85 -9.10
N SER A 43 -0.42 15.18 -9.19
CA SER A 43 -0.48 15.86 -10.48
C SER A 43 0.78 15.64 -11.32
N ASN A 44 1.93 15.50 -10.66
CA ASN A 44 3.21 15.16 -11.29
C ASN A 44 4.11 14.45 -10.27
N SER A 45 4.81 13.40 -10.69
CA SER A 45 5.75 12.63 -9.87
C SER A 45 7.21 13.10 -10.02
N SER A 46 7.51 13.94 -11.00
CA SER A 46 8.83 14.53 -11.23
C SER A 46 8.69 16.01 -11.56
N ILE A 47 9.16 16.85 -10.64
CA ILE A 47 9.04 18.31 -10.71
C ILE A 47 10.40 18.99 -10.46
N SER A 48 10.49 20.26 -10.80
CA SER A 48 11.61 21.12 -10.45
C SER A 48 11.43 21.75 -9.07
N VAL A 49 12.53 22.13 -8.43
CA VAL A 49 12.49 22.87 -7.16
C VAL A 49 11.71 24.18 -7.34
N GLY A 50 10.81 24.46 -6.41
CA GLY A 50 9.92 25.61 -6.42
C GLY A 50 8.59 25.37 -7.15
N GLU A 51 8.36 24.19 -7.73
CA GLU A 51 7.07 23.83 -8.31
C GLU A 51 6.09 23.28 -7.27
N SER A 52 4.81 23.48 -7.55
CA SER A 52 3.71 23.01 -6.71
C SER A 52 3.08 21.74 -7.29
N VAL A 53 2.79 20.78 -6.41
CA VAL A 53 2.07 19.54 -6.74
C VAL A 53 0.73 19.55 -6.03
N THR A 54 -0.29 19.11 -6.75
CA THR A 54 -1.62 18.85 -6.19
C THR A 54 -1.76 17.37 -5.91
N PHE A 55 -2.33 17.05 -4.75
CA PHE A 55 -2.64 15.69 -4.33
C PHE A 55 -4.14 15.44 -4.40
N SER A 56 -4.52 14.23 -4.80
CA SER A 56 -5.89 13.74 -4.68
C SER A 56 -5.90 12.33 -4.11
N ALA A 57 -6.95 12.00 -3.38
CA ALA A 57 -7.16 10.65 -2.88
C ALA A 57 -8.44 10.11 -3.50
N LYS A 58 -8.45 8.82 -3.86
CA LYS A 58 -9.63 8.13 -4.37
C LYS A 58 -9.90 6.86 -3.57
N ILE A 59 -11.17 6.50 -3.46
CA ILE A 59 -11.62 5.20 -2.98
C ILE A 59 -12.60 4.67 -4.01
N GLU A 60 -12.40 3.43 -4.46
CA GLU A 60 -13.29 2.78 -5.44
C GLU A 60 -13.54 3.67 -6.68
N GLY A 61 -12.50 4.37 -7.14
CA GLY A 61 -12.55 5.28 -8.29
C GLY A 61 -13.21 6.64 -8.04
N LYS A 62 -13.72 6.92 -6.84
CA LYS A 62 -14.33 8.20 -6.48
C LYS A 62 -13.38 9.07 -5.67
N THR A 63 -13.37 10.36 -5.94
CA THR A 63 -12.60 11.33 -5.14
C THR A 63 -13.04 11.28 -3.68
N LEU A 64 -12.06 11.17 -2.80
CA LEU A 64 -12.22 11.11 -1.37
C LEU A 64 -12.02 12.51 -0.78
N GLU A 65 -13.11 13.16 -0.39
CA GLU A 65 -13.09 14.46 0.28
C GLU A 65 -12.66 14.36 1.75
N GLY A 66 -12.16 15.46 2.31
CA GLY A 66 -11.78 15.56 3.73
C GLY A 66 -10.51 14.80 4.10
N VAL A 67 -9.64 14.55 3.12
CA VAL A 67 -8.36 13.87 3.29
C VAL A 67 -7.28 14.88 3.65
N LYS A 68 -6.42 14.51 4.59
CA LYS A 68 -5.22 15.26 4.93
C LYS A 68 -4.02 14.58 4.31
N PHE A 69 -3.10 15.37 3.78
CA PHE A 69 -1.87 14.89 3.17
C PHE A 69 -0.68 15.17 4.09
N TYR A 70 0.28 14.26 4.09
CA TYR A 70 1.44 14.33 4.96
C TYR A 70 2.71 14.03 4.20
N ILE A 71 3.76 14.79 4.48
CA ILE A 71 5.12 14.56 3.98
C ILE A 71 6.03 14.48 5.19
N SER A 72 6.81 13.41 5.33
CA SER A 72 7.67 13.19 6.51
C SER A 72 6.90 13.32 7.84
N ASN A 73 5.67 12.79 7.87
CA ASN A 73 4.72 12.83 8.99
C ASN A 73 4.19 14.23 9.37
N LEU A 74 4.54 15.28 8.64
CA LEU A 74 3.99 16.63 8.82
C LEU A 74 2.78 16.82 7.90
N GLU A 75 1.67 17.32 8.44
CA GLU A 75 0.50 17.71 7.63
C GLU A 75 0.89 18.86 6.70
N VAL A 76 0.57 18.74 5.41
CA VAL A 76 0.89 19.75 4.39
C VAL A 76 -0.38 20.34 3.78
N THR A 77 -0.25 21.55 3.26
CA THR A 77 -1.29 22.17 2.44
C THR A 77 -1.40 21.47 1.09
N ASN A 78 -2.53 21.63 0.42
CA ASN A 78 -2.73 21.15 -0.94
C ASN A 78 -3.30 22.29 -1.79
N PRO A 79 -2.57 22.80 -2.80
CA PRO A 79 -1.28 22.30 -3.31
C PRO A 79 -0.09 22.50 -2.34
N TYR A 80 0.99 21.73 -2.56
CA TYR A 80 2.24 21.82 -1.81
C TYR A 80 3.42 22.14 -2.73
N THR A 81 4.23 23.12 -2.34
CA THR A 81 5.44 23.53 -3.07
C THR A 81 6.67 22.83 -2.51
N PHE A 82 7.41 22.13 -3.39
CA PHE A 82 8.65 21.45 -3.01
C PHE A 82 9.85 22.38 -3.21
N ASN A 83 10.40 22.91 -2.12
CA ASN A 83 11.52 23.86 -2.16
C ASN A 83 12.91 23.19 -2.04
N GLU A 84 12.95 21.87 -1.92
CA GLU A 84 14.17 21.10 -1.79
C GLU A 84 14.18 19.96 -2.81
N ALA A 85 15.35 19.66 -3.36
CA ALA A 85 15.52 18.52 -4.26
C ALA A 85 15.63 17.23 -3.44
N GLY A 86 14.87 16.19 -3.84
CA GLY A 86 14.91 14.91 -3.16
C GLY A 86 13.73 14.01 -3.53
N ILE A 87 13.69 12.84 -2.89
CA ILE A 87 12.56 11.92 -2.96
C ILE A 87 11.71 12.15 -1.73
N PHE A 88 10.44 12.47 -1.94
CA PHE A 88 9.47 12.68 -0.86
C PHE A 88 8.42 11.60 -0.88
N VAL A 89 8.14 11.02 0.29
CA VAL A 89 7.05 10.07 0.46
C VAL A 89 5.83 10.83 0.99
N VAL A 90 4.72 10.73 0.25
CA VAL A 90 3.46 11.40 0.57
C VAL A 90 2.46 10.37 1.09
N PHE A 91 1.77 10.69 2.18
CA PHE A 91 0.73 9.85 2.76
C PHE A 91 -0.61 10.59 2.78
N ALA A 92 -1.69 9.90 2.44
CA ALA A 92 -3.06 10.37 2.64
C ALA A 92 -3.66 9.73 3.90
N LYS A 93 -4.28 10.52 4.78
CA LYS A 93 -5.03 10.01 5.93
C LYS A 93 -6.40 10.65 6.01
N LYS A 94 -7.41 9.83 6.34
CA LYS A 94 -8.76 10.27 6.67
C LYS A 94 -9.16 9.65 8.02
N LYS A 95 -9.70 10.47 8.92
CA LYS A 95 -9.97 10.09 10.33
C LYS A 95 -10.88 8.87 10.47
N ASP A 96 -11.72 8.61 9.46
CA ASP A 96 -12.76 7.57 9.49
C ASP A 96 -12.42 6.34 8.64
N ILE A 97 -11.22 6.27 8.06
CA ILE A 97 -10.80 5.16 7.20
C ILE A 97 -9.51 4.55 7.76
N LYS A 98 -9.59 3.29 8.18
CA LYS A 98 -8.40 2.54 8.56
C LYS A 98 -7.62 2.20 7.29
N THR A 99 -6.51 2.90 7.10
CA THR A 99 -5.49 2.49 6.14
C THR A 99 -4.85 1.21 6.69
N VAL A 100 -4.92 0.12 5.93
CA VAL A 100 -4.24 -1.16 6.26
C VAL A 100 -2.75 -1.05 5.98
#